data_AF-A0AAJ3UCR2-F1
#
_entry.id   AF-A0AAJ3UCR2-F1
#
_cell.length_a   1.000
_cell.length_b   1.000
_cell.length_c   1.000
_cell.angle_alpha   90.00
_cell.angle_beta   90.00
_cell.angle_gamma   90.00
#
_symmetry.space_group_name_H-M   'P 1'
#
loop_
_entity.id
_entity.type
_entity.pdbx_description
1 polymer ?
#
loop_
_entity_poly.entity_id
_entity_poly.type
_entity_poly.pdbx_seq_one_letter_code
_entity_poly.pdbx_strand_id
1 'polypeptide(L)' 'YTSEQARREALAVWVNHYNYHRPHTSCGDAPPASLAPARVNNVMPSYI' A
#
# COMPACT_ATOMS: atom_id res chain seq x y z
N TYR A 1 6.52 16.57 -9.30
CA TYR A 1 6.13 17.33 -8.10
C TYR A 1 6.76 18.70 -8.17
N THR A 2 6.01 19.75 -7.84
CA THR A 2 6.45 21.16 -7.93
C THR A 2 7.12 21.66 -6.65
N SER A 3 7.05 20.91 -5.55
CA SER A 3 7.73 21.16 -4.28
C SER A 3 7.94 19.86 -3.51
N GLU A 4 8.84 19.90 -2.52
CA GLU A 4 9.04 18.78 -1.59
C GLU A 4 7.80 18.47 -0.75
N GLN A 5 7.01 19.51 -0.44
CA GLN A 5 5.71 19.37 0.21
C GLN A 5 4.77 18.50 -0.64
N ALA A 6 4.60 18.84 -1.92
CA ALA A 6 3.75 18.10 -2.85
C ALA A 6 4.24 16.65 -3.05
N ARG A 7 5.57 16.44 -3.03
CA ARG A 7 6.15 15.08 -3.07
C ARG A 7 5.80 14.29 -1.81
N ARG A 8 5.89 14.88 -0.63
CA ARG A 8 5.60 14.22 0.65
C ARG A 8 4.12 13.82 0.74
N GLU A 9 3.22 14.70 0.31
CA GLU A 9 1.78 14.43 0.26
C GLU A 9 1.46 13.26 -0.68
N ALA A 10 2.01 13.28 -1.89
CA ALA A 10 1.82 12.19 -2.84
C ALA A 10 2.45 10.87 -2.39
N LEU A 11 3.59 10.91 -1.68
CA LEU A 11 4.22 9.72 -1.11
C LEU A 11 3.33 9.05 -0.06
N ALA A 12 2.63 9.81 0.77
CA ALA A 12 1.72 9.22 1.77
C ALA A 12 0.61 8.40 1.11
N VAL A 13 0.06 8.89 -0.02
CA VAL A 13 -0.94 8.15 -0.81
C VAL A 13 -0.30 6.92 -1.46
N TRP A 14 0.89 7.09 -2.07
CA TRP A 14 1.58 6.01 -2.76
C TRP A 14 1.94 4.84 -1.82
N VAL A 15 2.40 5.12 -0.61
CA VAL A 15 2.74 4.09 0.39
C VAL A 15 1.51 3.25 0.78
N ASN A 16 0.35 3.88 0.95
CA ASN A 16 -0.90 3.16 1.22
C ASN A 16 -1.35 2.30 0.04
N HIS A 17 -1.22 2.82 -1.18
CA HIS A 17 -1.53 2.04 -2.38
C HIS A 17 -0.59 0.84 -2.52
N TYR A 18 0.72 1.05 -2.39
CA TYR A 18 1.73 0.00 -2.51
C TYR A 18 1.53 -1.12 -1.48
N ASN A 19 1.36 -0.76 -0.20
CA ASN A 19 1.31 -1.75 0.86
C ASN A 19 -0.01 -2.54 0.93
N TYR A 20 -1.15 -1.92 0.57
CA TYR A 20 -2.47 -2.49 0.86
C TYR A 20 -3.34 -2.77 -0.37
N HIS A 21 -3.03 -2.19 -1.53
CA HIS A 21 -3.90 -2.27 -2.71
C HIS A 21 -3.21 -2.86 -3.93
N ARG A 22 -1.90 -2.66 -4.06
CA ARG A 22 -1.15 -3.11 -5.22
C ARG A 22 -0.94 -4.63 -5.14
N PRO A 23 -1.36 -5.43 -6.14
CA PRO A 23 -1.06 -6.85 -6.18
C PRO A 23 0.43 -7.10 -6.49
N HIS A 24 1.02 -8.09 -5.84
CA HIS A 24 2.41 -8.51 -6.07
C HIS A 24 2.48 -10.01 -6.34
N THR A 25 3.12 -10.38 -7.45
CA THR A 25 3.32 -11.79 -7.83
C THR A 25 4.15 -12.56 -6.78
N SER A 26 5.10 -11.89 -6.11
CA SER A 26 5.84 -12.45 -4.97
C SER A 26 4.99 -12.74 -3.75
N CYS A 27 3.76 -12.22 -3.70
CA CYS A 27 2.79 -12.38 -2.63
C CYS A 27 1.55 -13.18 -3.11
N GLY A 28 1.65 -13.91 -4.23
CA GLY A 28 0.52 -14.66 -4.80
C GLY A 28 -0.61 -13.77 -5.29
N ASP A 29 -0.25 -12.65 -5.94
CA ASP A 29 -1.16 -11.60 -6.42
C ASP A 29 -1.92 -10.84 -5.31
N ALA A 30 -1.58 -11.10 -4.05
CA ALA A 30 -2.00 -10.29 -2.92
C ALA A 30 -1.07 -9.07 -2.71
N PRO A 31 -1.50 -8.05 -1.94
CA PRO A 31 -0.67 -6.93 -1.57
C PRO A 31 0.35 -7.32 -0.50
N PRO A 32 1.45 -6.56 -0.36
CA PRO A 32 2.55 -6.90 0.53
C PRO A 32 2.10 -7.05 2.00
N ALA A 33 1.12 -6.25 2.44
CA ALA A 33 0.58 -6.34 3.80
C ALA A 33 -0.07 -7.70 4.11
N SER A 34 -0.47 -8.50 3.12
CA SER A 34 -1.02 -9.84 3.33
C SER A 34 0.02 -10.83 3.89
N LEU A 35 1.31 -10.55 3.72
CA LEU A 35 2.40 -11.35 4.27
C LEU A 35 2.92 -10.85 5.63
N ALA A 36 2.37 -9.75 6.16
CA ALA A 36 2.82 -9.20 7.43
C ALA A 36 2.36 -10.09 8.62
N PRO A 37 3.24 -10.43 9.58
CA PRO A 37 2.91 -11.32 10.70
C PRO A 37 1.83 -10.77 11.64
N ALA A 38 1.71 -9.44 11.70
CA ALA A 38 0.71 -8.73 12.48
C ALA A 38 -0.11 -7.85 11.53
N ARG A 39 -1.45 -7.93 11.61
CA ARG A 39 -2.33 -6.99 10.91
C ARG A 39 -2.26 -5.64 11.61
N VAL A 40 -1.46 -4.71 11.07
CA VAL A 40 -1.23 -3.39 11.69
C VAL A 40 -2.31 -2.36 11.30
N ASN A 41 -3.27 -2.70 10.42
CA ASN A 41 -4.33 -1.78 10.03
C ASN A 41 -5.65 -2.49 9.68
N ASN A 42 -6.77 -1.87 10.05
CA ASN A 42 -8.13 -2.35 9.80
C ASN A 42 -8.64 -2.01 8.38
N VAL A 43 -7.71 -1.77 7.44
CA VAL A 43 -8.02 -1.40 6.06
C VAL A 43 -8.23 -2.68 5.27
N MET A 44 -9.49 -2.95 4.93
CA MET A 44 -9.85 -4.08 4.09
C MET A 44 -9.48 -3.76 2.63
N PRO A 45 -8.77 -4.65 1.92
CA PRO A 45 -8.55 -4.51 0.48
C PRO A 45 -9.90 -4.61 -0.26
N SER A 46 -10.04 -3.84 -1.35
CA SER A 46 -11.28 -3.69 -2.10
C SER A 46 -11.52 -4.74 -3.18
N TYR A 47 -10.80 -5.87 -3.18
CA TYR A 47 -10.98 -6.93 -4.18
C TYR A 47 -11.41 -8.25 -3.52
N ILE A 48 -12.18 -9.01 -4.29
CA ILE A 48 -12.80 -10.32 -4.00
C ILE A 48 -11.77 -11.45 -4.05
#